data_AF-A0A8K0CQJ3-F1
#
_entry.id   AF-A0A8K0CQJ3-F1
#
_cell.length_a   1.000
_cell.length_b   1.000
_cell.length_c   1.000
_cell.angle_alpha   90.00
_cell.angle_beta   90.00
_cell.angle_gamma   90.00
#
_symmetry.space_group_name_H-M   'P 1'
#
loop_
_entity.id
_entity.type
_entity.pdbx_description
1 polymer ?
#
loop_
_entity_poly.entity_id
_entity_poly.type
_entity_poly.pdbx_seq_one_letter_code
_entity_poly.pdbx_strand_id
1 'polypeptide(L)'
;VQKIECVNHCIKNYSKHLHRIKKDTKSVALETRKLLTNQRIKDLTRNAQKAIYANAHGDISQLKHDLQNSVPCSFGNHSKCQTYLCNHVGDTASDNMSQLVSSGGHHPIFGSLNLIVIKSSQLIDNETNNRAELFMSLLARFNMGKRLNLIQRDGFQMRSYLSALRYNVDQSWHHKSWKQYFSCNALVKTILRTTSSTCTAAMEYGKKNECVAVLKFQEKTGKTVERAGLYIDVDHGFLGASPDGNI
;
A
#
# COMPACT_ATOMS: atom_id res chain seq x y z
N VAL A 1 -7.86 -17.62 -1.43
CA VAL A 1 -7.45 -16.28 -0.94
C VAL A 1 -8.57 -15.30 -1.22
N GLN A 2 -9.20 -14.72 -0.20
CA GLN A 2 -10.24 -13.70 -0.38
C GLN A 2 -9.59 -12.32 -0.51
N LYS A 3 -10.02 -11.55 -1.52
CA LYS A 3 -9.58 -10.17 -1.68
C LYS A 3 -10.33 -9.30 -0.67
N ILE A 4 -9.58 -8.56 0.16
CA ILE A 4 -10.11 -7.48 1.00
C ILE A 4 -9.80 -6.18 0.29
N GLU A 5 -10.78 -5.28 0.21
CA GLU A 5 -10.64 -4.02 -0.51
C GLU A 5 -10.23 -2.90 0.44
N CYS A 6 -9.36 -2.01 -0.06
CA CYS A 6 -8.94 -0.83 0.68
C CYS A 6 -9.99 0.28 0.50
N VAL A 7 -10.51 0.80 1.61
CA VAL A 7 -11.51 1.89 1.62
C VAL A 7 -11.00 3.12 0.88
N ASN A 8 -9.77 3.55 1.20
CA ASN A 8 -9.14 4.72 0.57
C ASN A 8 -9.02 4.56 -0.95
N HIS A 9 -8.65 3.36 -1.41
CA HIS A 9 -8.56 3.05 -2.83
C HIS A 9 -9.93 3.07 -3.51
N CYS A 10 -10.95 2.48 -2.88
CA CYS A 10 -12.31 2.46 -3.40
C CYS A 10 -12.92 3.88 -3.52
N ILE A 11 -12.78 4.71 -2.48
CA ILE A 11 -13.27 6.09 -2.49
C ILE A 11 -12.52 6.95 -3.53
N LYS A 12 -11.20 6.76 -3.67
CA LYS A 12 -10.41 7.45 -4.71
C LYS A 12 -10.88 7.07 -6.12
N ASN A 13 -11.15 5.80 -6.37
CA ASN A 13 -11.67 5.35 -7.66
C ASN A 13 -13.06 5.93 -7.95
N TYR A 14 -13.94 5.95 -6.94
CA TYR A 14 -15.26 6.58 -7.05
C TYR A 14 -15.16 8.08 -7.39
N SER A 15 -14.32 8.83 -6.67
CA SER A 15 -14.02 10.24 -6.98
C SER A 15 -13.55 10.41 -8.43
N LYS A 16 -12.64 9.55 -8.91
CA LYS A 16 -12.14 9.57 -10.29
C LYS A 16 -13.28 9.36 -11.31
N HIS A 17 -14.20 8.44 -11.05
CA HIS A 17 -15.36 8.21 -11.91
C HIS A 17 -16.30 9.43 -11.95
N LEU A 18 -16.58 10.05 -10.80
CA LEU A 18 -17.39 11.28 -10.73
C LEU A 18 -16.73 12.45 -11.49
N HIS A 19 -15.42 12.62 -11.35
CA HIS A 19 -14.68 13.62 -12.13
C HIS A 19 -14.70 13.33 -13.64
N ARG A 20 -14.71 12.05 -14.04
CA ARG A 20 -14.87 11.67 -15.45
C ARG A 20 -16.27 12.04 -15.97
N ILE A 21 -17.33 11.75 -15.22
CA ILE A 21 -18.72 12.13 -15.54
C ILE A 21 -18.83 13.65 -15.72
N LYS A 22 -18.25 14.43 -14.80
CA LYS A 22 -18.26 15.88 -14.89
C LYS A 22 -17.58 16.42 -16.17
N LYS A 23 -16.54 15.74 -16.66
CA LYS A 23 -15.79 16.15 -17.86
C LYS A 23 -16.40 15.62 -19.17
N ASP A 24 -17.32 14.67 -19.10
CA ASP A 24 -17.90 14.04 -20.28
C ASP A 24 -18.94 14.97 -20.93
N THR A 25 -18.52 15.64 -22.00
CA THR A 25 -19.39 16.56 -22.76
C THR A 25 -20.23 15.85 -23.81
N LYS A 26 -19.96 14.56 -24.10
CA LYS A 26 -20.61 13.82 -25.19
C LYS A 26 -21.83 13.05 -24.71
N SER A 27 -21.68 12.33 -23.59
CA SER A 27 -22.72 11.42 -23.09
C SER A 27 -23.52 12.00 -21.91
N VAL A 28 -23.03 13.06 -21.27
CA VAL A 28 -23.66 13.63 -20.07
C VAL A 28 -24.18 15.04 -20.32
N ALA A 29 -25.46 15.26 -20.03
CA ALA A 29 -26.14 16.53 -20.16
C ALA A 29 -25.41 17.68 -19.42
N LEU A 30 -25.45 18.89 -19.99
CA LEU A 30 -24.81 20.07 -19.40
C LEU A 30 -25.33 20.38 -17.99
N GLU A 31 -26.64 20.23 -17.78
CA GLU A 31 -27.28 20.49 -16.49
C GLU A 31 -26.75 19.56 -15.39
N THR A 32 -26.59 18.26 -15.68
CA THR A 32 -25.95 17.30 -14.78
C THR A 32 -24.53 17.72 -14.40
N ARG A 33 -23.74 18.23 -15.36
CA ARG A 33 -22.35 18.67 -15.11
C ARG A 33 -22.27 19.94 -14.27
N LYS A 34 -23.24 20.86 -14.42
CA LYS A 34 -23.38 22.04 -13.55
C LYS A 34 -23.78 21.63 -12.14
N LEU A 35 -24.72 20.70 -12.01
CA LEU A 35 -25.14 20.14 -10.73
C LEU A 35 -24.03 19.33 -10.06
N LEU A 36 -23.13 18.67 -10.79
CA LEU A 36 -22.00 17.93 -10.24
C LEU A 36 -20.79 18.85 -9.98
N THR A 37 -20.93 19.75 -9.01
CA THR A 37 -19.85 20.66 -8.60
C THR A 37 -18.70 19.91 -7.93
N ASN A 38 -17.51 20.54 -7.85
CA ASN A 38 -16.37 19.90 -7.15
C ASN A 38 -16.67 19.69 -5.67
N GLN A 39 -17.47 20.58 -5.07
CA GLN A 39 -17.93 20.44 -3.70
C GLN A 39 -18.85 19.23 -3.54
N ARG A 40 -19.83 19.06 -4.44
CA ARG A 40 -20.71 17.87 -4.43
C ARG A 40 -19.97 16.56 -4.63
N ILE A 41 -18.93 16.53 -5.47
CA ILE A 41 -18.07 15.33 -5.60
C ILE A 41 -17.40 15.02 -4.26
N LYS A 42 -16.89 16.02 -3.54
CA LYS A 42 -16.33 15.83 -2.19
C LYS A 42 -17.39 15.31 -1.23
N ASP A 43 -18.59 15.88 -1.24
CA ASP A 43 -19.67 15.50 -0.34
C ASP A 43 -20.15 14.06 -0.62
N LEU A 44 -20.29 13.66 -1.88
CA LEU A 44 -20.60 12.28 -2.29
C LEU A 44 -19.55 11.31 -1.76
N THR A 45 -18.27 11.61 -1.97
CA THR A 45 -17.17 10.74 -1.49
C THR A 45 -17.11 10.68 0.03
N ARG A 46 -17.34 11.80 0.71
CA ARG A 46 -17.34 11.87 2.18
C ARG A 46 -18.52 11.11 2.77
N ASN A 47 -19.71 11.24 2.20
CA ASN A 47 -20.90 10.54 2.67
C ASN A 47 -20.77 9.02 2.45
N ALA A 48 -20.25 8.59 1.31
CA ALA A 48 -19.95 7.18 1.07
C ALA A 48 -18.90 6.64 2.06
N GLN A 49 -17.84 7.40 2.34
CA GLN A 49 -16.83 7.02 3.34
C GLN A 49 -17.41 6.93 4.76
N LYS A 50 -18.23 7.91 5.16
CA LYS A 50 -18.95 7.89 6.45
C LYS A 50 -19.83 6.64 6.58
N ALA A 51 -20.56 6.27 5.52
CA ALA A 51 -21.38 5.07 5.50
C ALA A 51 -20.54 3.80 5.74
N ILE A 52 -19.36 3.69 5.12
CA ILE A 52 -18.44 2.57 5.34
C ILE A 52 -17.95 2.53 6.80
N TYR A 53 -17.55 3.67 7.35
CA TYR A 53 -17.02 3.74 8.72
C TYR A 53 -18.08 3.46 9.78
N ALA A 54 -19.30 3.96 9.61
CA ALA A 54 -20.40 3.74 10.54
C ALA A 54 -20.86 2.28 10.58
N ASN A 55 -20.70 1.54 9.48
CA ASN A 55 -21.08 0.14 9.35
C ASN A 55 -19.89 -0.83 9.44
N ALA A 56 -18.72 -0.38 9.89
CA ALA A 56 -17.54 -1.24 10.00
C ALA A 56 -17.84 -2.43 10.93
N HIS A 57 -17.50 -3.65 10.48
CA HIS A 57 -17.80 -4.92 11.14
C HIS A 57 -19.29 -5.17 11.45
N GLY A 58 -20.19 -4.42 10.80
CA GLY A 58 -21.63 -4.52 10.96
C GLY A 58 -22.31 -5.35 9.87
N ASP A 59 -23.57 -5.03 9.59
CA ASP A 59 -24.33 -5.69 8.54
C ASP A 59 -24.04 -5.09 7.15
N ILE A 60 -23.82 -5.98 6.18
CA ILE A 60 -23.59 -5.63 4.78
C ILE A 60 -24.84 -5.02 4.15
N SER A 61 -26.04 -5.45 4.55
CA SER A 61 -27.29 -4.93 3.97
C SER A 61 -27.51 -3.48 4.38
N GLN A 62 -27.27 -3.16 5.65
CA GLN A 62 -27.27 -1.78 6.15
C GLN A 62 -26.23 -0.92 5.43
N LEU A 63 -24.98 -1.40 5.29
CA LEU A 63 -23.94 -0.68 4.54
C LEU A 63 -24.38 -0.37 3.10
N LYS A 64 -24.98 -1.33 2.40
CA LYS A 64 -25.48 -1.11 1.03
C LYS A 64 -26.57 -0.04 1.00
N HIS A 65 -27.51 -0.07 1.95
CA HIS A 65 -28.56 0.92 2.07
C HIS A 65 -28.00 2.33 2.29
N ASP A 66 -27.05 2.48 3.23
CA ASP A 66 -26.45 3.77 3.56
C ASP A 66 -25.59 4.32 2.41
N LEU A 67 -24.87 3.44 1.71
CA LEU A 67 -24.15 3.81 0.49
C LEU A 67 -25.11 4.32 -0.59
N GLN A 68 -26.24 3.64 -0.82
CA GLN A 68 -27.26 4.09 -1.78
C GLN A 68 -27.86 5.44 -1.38
N ASN A 69 -28.07 5.67 -0.09
CA ASN A 69 -28.58 6.94 0.43
C ASN A 69 -27.55 8.09 0.38
N SER A 70 -26.26 7.79 0.20
CA SER A 70 -25.22 8.83 0.08
C SER A 70 -25.46 9.80 -1.07
N VAL A 71 -26.06 9.34 -2.18
CA VAL A 71 -26.35 10.18 -3.35
C VAL A 71 -27.48 11.16 -3.07
N PRO A 72 -28.72 10.74 -2.73
CA PRO A 72 -29.79 11.68 -2.36
C PRO A 72 -29.37 12.70 -1.29
N CYS A 73 -28.67 12.22 -0.25
CA CYS A 73 -28.16 13.08 0.81
C CYS A 73 -27.20 14.17 0.30
N SER A 74 -26.34 13.88 -0.67
CA SER A 74 -25.42 14.89 -1.25
C SER A 74 -26.12 15.89 -2.18
N PHE A 75 -27.34 15.59 -2.64
CA PHE A 75 -28.16 16.47 -3.47
C PHE A 75 -29.25 17.19 -2.67
N GLY A 76 -29.24 17.10 -1.33
CA GLY A 76 -30.15 17.84 -0.44
C GLY A 76 -31.46 17.11 -0.11
N ASN A 77 -31.60 15.84 -0.51
CA ASN A 77 -32.73 15.02 -0.11
C ASN A 77 -32.32 14.13 1.07
N HIS A 78 -32.76 14.49 2.27
CA HIS A 78 -32.41 13.79 3.51
C HIS A 78 -33.56 12.94 4.08
N SER A 79 -34.55 12.61 3.25
CA SER A 79 -35.74 11.84 3.66
C SER A 79 -35.42 10.45 4.24
N LYS A 80 -34.37 9.80 3.73
CA LYS A 80 -33.93 8.45 4.14
C LYS A 80 -32.63 8.49 4.94
N CYS A 81 -32.20 9.66 5.40
CA CYS A 81 -30.99 9.78 6.20
C CYS A 81 -31.19 9.21 7.60
N GLN A 82 -30.14 8.57 8.10
CA GLN A 82 -30.05 8.14 9.49
C GLN A 82 -29.33 9.20 10.32
N THR A 83 -29.71 9.33 11.59
CA THR A 83 -29.17 10.34 12.53
C THR A 83 -27.67 10.21 12.76
N TYR A 84 -27.13 8.99 12.70
CA TYR A 84 -25.69 8.75 12.87
C TYR A 84 -24.85 9.11 11.64
N LEU A 85 -25.47 9.35 10.46
CA LEU A 85 -24.77 9.72 9.22
C LEU A 85 -24.93 11.20 8.88
N CYS A 86 -26.08 11.78 9.21
CA CYS A 86 -26.48 13.11 8.79
C CYS A 86 -27.19 13.86 9.92
N ASN A 87 -26.89 15.16 10.03
CA ASN A 87 -27.53 16.04 11.02
C ASN A 87 -28.84 16.66 10.52
N HIS A 88 -29.14 16.56 9.22
CA HIS A 88 -30.28 17.19 8.56
C HIS A 88 -31.38 16.16 8.24
N VAL A 89 -31.60 15.18 9.12
CA VAL A 89 -32.57 14.10 8.88
C VAL A 89 -33.95 14.67 8.59
N GLY A 90 -34.57 14.25 7.48
CA GLY A 90 -35.89 14.70 7.06
C GLY A 90 -35.92 16.04 6.32
N ASP A 91 -34.79 16.76 6.21
CA ASP A 91 -34.74 18.01 5.46
C ASP A 91 -34.77 17.75 3.94
N THR A 92 -35.68 18.44 3.25
CA THR A 92 -35.83 18.39 1.79
C THR A 92 -35.92 19.78 1.17
N ALA A 93 -35.61 20.84 1.92
CA ALA A 93 -35.76 22.23 1.44
C ALA A 93 -34.83 22.56 0.26
N SER A 94 -33.70 21.85 0.13
CA SER A 94 -32.69 22.07 -0.92
C SER A 94 -32.59 20.91 -1.92
N ASP A 95 -33.68 20.18 -2.13
CA ASP A 95 -33.70 18.97 -2.96
C ASP A 95 -33.43 19.27 -4.45
N ASN A 96 -32.19 18.99 -4.88
CA ASN A 96 -31.77 19.04 -6.27
C ASN A 96 -31.83 17.67 -6.96
N MET A 97 -32.31 16.63 -6.27
CA MET A 97 -32.40 15.27 -6.79
C MET A 97 -33.43 15.19 -7.92
N SER A 98 -34.57 15.86 -7.80
CA SER A 98 -35.59 15.93 -8.84
C SER A 98 -35.04 16.45 -10.17
N GLN A 99 -34.18 17.47 -10.12
CA GLN A 99 -33.49 18.02 -11.30
C GLN A 99 -32.43 17.06 -11.87
N LEU A 100 -31.76 16.30 -11.00
CA LEU A 100 -30.80 15.27 -11.42
C LEU A 100 -31.51 14.08 -12.10
N VAL A 101 -32.71 13.74 -11.64
CA VAL A 101 -33.55 12.69 -12.23
C VAL A 101 -34.05 13.13 -13.60
N SER A 102 -34.60 14.33 -13.72
CA SER A 102 -35.11 14.85 -15.00
C SER A 102 -34.03 15.01 -16.07
N SER A 103 -32.81 15.34 -15.68
CA SER A 103 -31.65 15.42 -16.58
C SER A 103 -31.00 14.06 -16.91
N GLY A 104 -31.50 12.96 -16.34
CA GLY A 104 -30.91 11.61 -16.49
C GLY A 104 -29.53 11.44 -15.83
N GLY A 105 -29.02 12.46 -15.14
CA GLY A 105 -27.69 12.48 -14.54
C GLY A 105 -27.50 11.51 -13.38
N HIS A 106 -28.60 11.06 -12.78
CA HIS A 106 -28.58 10.09 -11.69
C HIS A 106 -28.03 8.72 -12.13
N HIS A 107 -28.30 8.27 -13.36
CA HIS A 107 -27.85 6.97 -13.87
C HIS A 107 -26.32 6.78 -13.80
N PRO A 108 -25.48 7.65 -14.39
CA PRO A 108 -24.02 7.47 -14.34
C PRO A 108 -23.44 7.61 -12.92
N ILE A 109 -24.07 8.43 -12.06
CA ILE A 109 -23.64 8.61 -10.67
C ILE A 109 -23.92 7.34 -9.86
N PHE A 110 -25.14 6.80 -9.93
CA PHE A 110 -25.48 5.52 -9.29
C PHE A 110 -24.70 4.36 -9.91
N GLY A 111 -24.46 4.36 -11.22
CA GLY A 111 -23.59 3.38 -11.86
C GLY A 111 -22.17 3.38 -11.27
N SER A 112 -21.62 4.56 -10.99
CA SER A 112 -20.32 4.69 -10.34
C SER A 112 -20.34 4.26 -8.88
N LEU A 113 -21.43 4.58 -8.15
CA LEU A 113 -21.62 4.15 -6.77
C LEU A 113 -21.78 2.63 -6.65
N ASN A 114 -22.48 1.99 -7.59
CA ASN A 114 -22.71 0.55 -7.60
C ASN A 114 -21.41 -0.26 -7.62
N LEU A 115 -20.33 0.29 -8.19
CA LEU A 115 -19.00 -0.32 -8.14
C LEU A 115 -18.45 -0.45 -6.72
N ILE A 116 -18.86 0.43 -5.80
CA ILE A 116 -18.53 0.36 -4.36
C ILE A 116 -19.52 -0.57 -3.65
N VAL A 117 -20.83 -0.45 -3.94
CA VAL A 117 -21.89 -1.25 -3.30
C VAL A 117 -21.71 -2.76 -3.54
N ILE A 118 -21.24 -3.15 -4.72
CA ILE A 118 -20.92 -4.56 -5.02
C ILE A 118 -19.76 -5.07 -4.15
N LYS A 119 -18.86 -4.17 -3.74
CA LYS A 119 -17.70 -4.47 -2.89
C LYS A 119 -17.99 -4.33 -1.40
N SER A 120 -19.23 -4.08 -0.97
CA SER A 120 -19.56 -3.87 0.45
C SER A 120 -19.06 -4.99 1.37
N SER A 121 -19.13 -6.26 0.94
CA SER A 121 -18.60 -7.39 1.73
C SER A 121 -17.07 -7.37 1.89
N GLN A 122 -16.34 -6.73 0.98
CA GLN A 122 -14.88 -6.59 1.03
C GLN A 122 -14.45 -5.30 1.74
N LEU A 123 -15.39 -4.40 2.04
CA LEU A 123 -15.17 -3.10 2.68
C LEU A 123 -15.61 -3.08 4.14
N ILE A 124 -16.39 -4.07 4.58
CA ILE A 124 -16.93 -4.17 5.94
C ILE A 124 -15.82 -4.23 7.00
N ASP A 125 -14.66 -4.80 6.65
CA ASP A 125 -13.50 -4.90 7.54
C ASP A 125 -12.77 -3.56 7.75
N ASN A 126 -13.17 -2.51 7.01
CA ASN A 126 -12.64 -1.15 7.13
C ASN A 126 -11.10 -1.04 6.99
N GLU A 127 -10.52 -1.88 6.13
CA GLU A 127 -9.09 -1.80 5.83
C GLU A 127 -8.75 -0.52 5.06
N THR A 128 -7.88 0.31 5.63
CA THR A 128 -7.53 1.62 5.06
C THR A 128 -6.28 1.60 4.19
N ASN A 129 -5.50 0.52 4.24
CA ASN A 129 -4.30 0.32 3.42
C ASN A 129 -4.41 -0.98 2.64
N ASN A 130 -3.95 -0.98 1.40
CA ASN A 130 -3.77 -2.23 0.67
C ASN A 130 -2.56 -2.98 1.27
N ARG A 131 -2.68 -4.31 1.45
CA ARG A 131 -1.56 -5.18 1.86
C ARG A 131 -0.31 -4.99 1.00
N ALA A 132 -0.48 -4.78 -0.30
CA ALA A 132 0.63 -4.49 -1.20
C ALA A 132 1.30 -3.14 -0.86
N GLU A 133 0.53 -2.10 -0.56
CA GLU A 133 1.08 -0.79 -0.15
C GLU A 133 1.79 -0.90 1.20
N LEU A 134 1.22 -1.67 2.14
CA LEU A 134 1.85 -1.92 3.43
C LEU A 134 3.19 -2.66 3.26
N PHE A 135 3.23 -3.72 2.46
CA PHE A 135 4.46 -4.43 2.13
C PHE A 135 5.47 -3.51 1.43
N MET A 136 5.05 -2.76 0.41
CA MET A 136 5.92 -1.84 -0.32
C MET A 136 6.47 -0.73 0.59
N SER A 137 5.72 -0.30 1.60
CA SER A 137 6.20 0.65 2.61
C SER A 137 7.33 0.07 3.46
N LEU A 138 7.27 -1.23 3.81
CA LEU A 138 8.34 -1.94 4.52
C LEU A 138 9.54 -2.13 3.60
N LEU A 139 9.32 -2.56 2.36
CA LEU A 139 10.37 -2.75 1.37
C LEU A 139 11.13 -1.45 1.10
N ALA A 140 10.43 -0.31 1.02
CA ALA A 140 11.07 0.99 0.84
C ALA A 140 12.02 1.35 2.01
N ARG A 141 11.69 0.94 3.25
CA ARG A 141 12.57 1.13 4.42
C ARG A 141 13.83 0.28 4.29
N PHE A 142 13.70 -0.99 3.88
CA PHE A 142 14.85 -1.84 3.66
C PHE A 142 15.68 -1.42 2.45
N ASN A 143 15.08 -0.85 1.41
CA ASN A 143 15.79 -0.37 0.22
C ASN A 143 16.44 1.01 0.41
N MET A 144 16.32 1.64 1.59
CA MET A 144 16.90 2.96 1.92
C MET A 144 16.58 4.08 0.90
N GLY A 145 15.51 3.91 0.12
CA GLY A 145 15.11 4.82 -0.96
C GLY A 145 16.16 4.97 -2.08
N LYS A 146 16.08 6.08 -2.82
CA LYS A 146 17.00 6.37 -3.97
C LYS A 146 18.44 6.73 -3.55
N ARG A 147 18.76 6.71 -2.24
CA ARG A 147 20.00 7.26 -1.70
C ARG A 147 21.22 6.36 -1.89
N LEU A 148 21.02 5.07 -2.12
CA LEU A 148 22.12 4.12 -2.29
C LEU A 148 21.75 3.09 -3.36
N ASN A 149 22.61 2.85 -4.35
CA ASN A 149 22.41 1.79 -5.33
C ASN A 149 22.77 0.44 -4.68
N LEU A 150 21.73 -0.27 -4.24
CA LEU A 150 21.83 -1.54 -3.52
C LEU A 150 21.46 -2.75 -4.38
N ILE A 151 21.38 -2.56 -5.70
CA ILE A 151 20.96 -3.58 -6.67
C ILE A 151 22.08 -4.60 -6.94
N GLN A 152 23.31 -4.32 -6.50
CA GLN A 152 24.44 -5.23 -6.68
C GLN A 152 24.29 -6.49 -5.81
N ARG A 153 24.67 -7.65 -6.38
CA ARG A 153 24.81 -8.96 -5.69
C ARG A 153 23.54 -9.39 -4.93
N ASP A 154 22.39 -9.46 -5.62
CA ASP A 154 21.08 -9.88 -5.07
C ASP A 154 20.56 -9.06 -3.86
N GLY A 155 21.14 -7.87 -3.63
CA GLY A 155 20.78 -7.02 -2.49
C GLY A 155 19.29 -6.64 -2.44
N PHE A 156 18.65 -6.48 -3.60
CA PHE A 156 17.20 -6.22 -3.67
C PHE A 156 16.36 -7.45 -3.29
N GLN A 157 16.72 -8.63 -3.79
CA GLN A 157 15.98 -9.86 -3.52
C GLN A 157 16.06 -10.22 -2.02
N MET A 158 17.24 -10.11 -1.44
CA MET A 158 17.45 -10.28 -0.01
C MET A 158 16.62 -9.29 0.83
N ARG A 159 16.59 -8.01 0.46
CA ARG A 159 15.77 -6.98 1.14
C ARG A 159 14.27 -7.27 0.99
N SER A 160 13.86 -7.82 -0.14
CA SER A 160 12.48 -8.27 -0.36
C SER A 160 12.11 -9.42 0.57
N TYR A 161 13.00 -10.41 0.74
CA TYR A 161 12.81 -11.49 1.72
C TYR A 161 12.78 -10.98 3.16
N LEU A 162 13.69 -10.10 3.55
CA LEU A 162 13.66 -9.46 4.87
C LEU A 162 12.37 -8.67 5.12
N SER A 163 11.87 -7.98 4.09
CA SER A 163 10.60 -7.26 4.16
C SER A 163 9.43 -8.21 4.36
N ALA A 164 9.42 -9.34 3.65
CA ALA A 164 8.41 -10.38 3.80
C ALA A 164 8.46 -11.02 5.19
N LEU A 165 9.66 -11.34 5.69
CA LEU A 165 9.86 -11.88 7.03
C LEU A 165 9.32 -10.92 8.09
N ARG A 166 9.66 -9.62 8.01
CA ARG A 166 9.13 -8.59 8.93
C ARG A 166 7.61 -8.41 8.79
N TYR A 167 7.07 -8.47 7.57
CA TYR A 167 5.63 -8.33 7.35
C TYR A 167 4.85 -9.47 8.00
N ASN A 168 5.39 -10.69 7.98
CA ASN A 168 4.72 -11.89 8.51
C ASN A 168 4.99 -12.15 10.00
N VAL A 169 6.20 -11.87 10.49
CA VAL A 169 6.70 -12.28 11.83
C VAL A 169 6.94 -11.07 12.76
N ASP A 170 6.52 -9.87 12.35
CA ASP A 170 6.71 -8.59 13.06
C ASP A 170 8.20 -8.14 13.18
N GLN A 171 8.49 -6.97 13.76
CA GLN A 171 9.85 -6.49 14.03
C GLN A 171 10.60 -7.32 15.09
N SER A 172 9.88 -8.11 15.90
CA SER A 172 10.46 -8.85 17.03
C SER A 172 11.53 -9.89 16.64
N TRP A 173 11.48 -10.44 15.41
CA TRP A 173 12.36 -11.55 14.98
C TRP A 173 13.85 -11.19 15.05
N HIS A 174 14.25 -9.96 14.70
CA HIS A 174 15.64 -9.53 14.84
C HIS A 174 15.90 -8.86 16.19
N HIS A 175 14.89 -8.29 16.84
CA HIS A 175 15.08 -7.56 18.10
C HIS A 175 15.42 -8.51 19.26
N LYS A 176 14.82 -9.70 19.33
CA LYS A 176 15.14 -10.71 20.36
C LYS A 176 16.58 -11.19 20.22
N SER A 177 16.99 -11.54 19.01
CA SER A 177 18.37 -11.95 18.69
C SER A 177 19.35 -10.80 18.89
N TRP A 178 19.00 -9.57 18.48
CA TRP A 178 19.84 -8.41 18.68
C TRP A 178 20.09 -8.11 20.17
N LYS A 179 19.05 -8.17 21.01
CA LYS A 179 19.24 -8.02 22.47
C LYS A 179 20.11 -9.11 23.08
N GLN A 180 19.99 -10.34 22.58
CA GLN A 180 20.76 -11.47 23.09
C GLN A 180 22.26 -11.34 22.78
N TYR A 181 22.62 -10.87 21.58
CA TYR A 181 24.03 -10.83 21.13
C TYR A 181 24.68 -9.44 21.18
N PHE A 182 23.91 -8.35 21.17
CA PHE A 182 24.41 -6.97 21.07
C PHE A 182 24.03 -6.07 22.26
N SER A 183 23.46 -6.62 23.34
CA SER A 183 23.14 -5.84 24.56
C SER A 183 24.35 -5.18 25.21
N CYS A 184 25.56 -5.62 24.88
CA CYS A 184 26.81 -5.03 25.36
C CYS A 184 27.84 -4.90 24.23
N ASN A 185 27.92 -3.76 23.53
CA ASN A 185 29.24 -3.26 23.11
C ASN A 185 29.24 -1.80 22.66
N ALA A 186 29.99 -0.95 23.38
CA ALA A 186 30.32 0.40 22.94
C ALA A 186 31.03 0.39 21.56
N LEU A 187 31.78 -0.68 21.26
CA LEU A 187 32.52 -0.86 20.01
C LEU A 187 31.60 -0.88 18.77
N VAL A 188 30.47 -1.59 18.83
CA VAL A 188 29.52 -1.69 17.71
C VAL A 188 28.87 -0.33 17.44
N LYS A 189 28.57 0.45 18.49
CA LYS A 189 28.06 1.82 18.34
C LYS A 189 29.11 2.74 17.70
N THR A 190 30.39 2.57 18.00
CA THR A 190 31.48 3.33 17.39
C THR A 190 31.65 2.98 15.92
N ILE A 191 31.67 1.69 15.56
CA ILE A 191 31.81 1.22 14.18
C ILE A 191 30.64 1.71 13.31
N LEU A 192 29.39 1.63 13.80
CA LEU A 192 28.20 2.05 13.05
C LEU A 192 28.06 3.58 12.92
N ARG A 193 28.61 4.36 13.85
CA ARG A 193 28.55 5.84 13.84
C ARG A 193 29.70 6.49 13.07
N THR A 194 30.75 5.75 12.75
CA THR A 194 31.89 6.31 12.04
C THR A 194 31.58 6.35 10.54
N THR A 195 31.21 7.53 10.06
CA THR A 195 30.82 7.83 8.66
C THR A 195 31.98 7.83 7.66
N SER A 196 33.20 7.50 8.07
CA SER A 196 34.33 7.37 7.16
C SER A 196 34.32 5.99 6.52
N SER A 197 34.09 5.95 5.21
CA SER A 197 34.34 4.83 4.30
C SER A 197 35.52 3.97 4.77
N THR A 198 35.24 2.81 5.37
CA THR A 198 36.23 1.82 5.82
C THR A 198 36.77 0.99 4.66
N CYS A 199 36.86 1.55 3.44
CA CYS A 199 37.54 0.90 2.33
C CYS A 199 39.04 1.16 2.44
N THR A 200 39.80 0.16 2.86
CA THR A 200 41.27 0.22 2.85
C THR A 200 41.80 -0.14 1.47
N ALA A 201 43.03 0.27 1.15
CA ALA A 201 43.70 -0.11 -0.10
C ALA A 201 43.76 -1.63 -0.30
N ALA A 202 43.88 -2.40 0.80
CA ALA A 202 43.83 -3.86 0.78
C ALA A 202 42.47 -4.41 0.29
N MET A 203 41.36 -3.78 0.70
CA MET A 203 40.02 -4.18 0.26
C MET A 203 39.78 -3.87 -1.22
N GLU A 204 40.30 -2.75 -1.73
CA GLU A 204 40.22 -2.42 -3.16
C GLU A 204 41.06 -3.38 -4.00
N TYR A 205 42.26 -3.73 -3.54
CA TYR A 205 43.10 -4.74 -4.17
C TYR A 205 42.40 -6.10 -4.22
N GLY A 206 41.79 -6.53 -3.11
CA GLY A 206 41.02 -7.78 -3.04
C GLY A 206 39.90 -7.81 -4.09
N LYS A 207 39.06 -6.76 -4.14
CA LYS A 207 37.97 -6.66 -5.13
C LYS A 207 38.44 -6.73 -6.59
N LYS A 208 39.58 -6.10 -6.90
CA LYS A 208 40.12 -6.08 -8.28
C LYS A 208 40.67 -7.44 -8.71
N ASN A 209 41.26 -8.19 -7.78
CA ASN A 209 41.96 -9.44 -8.08
C ASN A 209 41.16 -10.71 -7.79
N GLU A 210 39.96 -10.59 -7.21
CA GLU A 210 39.06 -11.70 -6.88
C GLU A 210 38.79 -12.59 -8.11
N CYS A 211 38.49 -12.00 -9.27
CA CYS A 211 38.25 -12.76 -10.51
C CYS A 211 39.49 -13.52 -10.99
N VAL A 212 40.68 -12.92 -10.85
CA VAL A 212 41.96 -13.54 -11.23
C VAL A 212 42.27 -14.72 -10.30
N ALA A 213 41.96 -14.59 -9.01
CA ALA A 213 42.14 -15.65 -8.02
C ALA A 213 41.20 -16.84 -8.31
N VAL A 214 39.93 -16.59 -8.64
CA VAL A 214 38.97 -17.63 -9.02
C VAL A 214 39.42 -18.36 -10.28
N LEU A 215 39.80 -17.65 -11.34
CA LEU A 215 40.27 -18.27 -12.59
C LEU A 215 41.49 -19.18 -12.35
N LYS A 216 42.49 -18.70 -11.60
CA LYS A 216 43.67 -19.50 -11.24
C LYS A 216 43.31 -20.74 -10.42
N PHE A 217 42.32 -20.65 -9.54
CA PHE A 217 41.85 -21.79 -8.77
C PHE A 217 41.17 -22.83 -9.67
N GLN A 218 40.32 -22.39 -10.61
CA GLN A 218 39.65 -23.27 -11.56
C GLN A 218 40.66 -23.97 -12.48
N GLU A 219 41.66 -23.24 -13.00
CA GLU A 219 42.74 -23.80 -13.82
C GLU A 219 43.56 -24.85 -13.05
N LYS A 220 43.87 -24.60 -11.78
CA LYS A 220 44.71 -25.51 -10.98
C LYS A 220 43.97 -26.75 -10.48
N THR A 221 42.67 -26.64 -10.21
CA THR A 221 41.88 -27.73 -9.59
C THR A 221 40.98 -28.46 -10.58
N GLY A 222 40.76 -27.90 -11.78
CA GLY A 222 39.82 -28.42 -12.77
C GLY A 222 38.35 -28.34 -12.36
N LYS A 223 38.03 -27.65 -11.25
CA LYS A 223 36.67 -27.50 -10.75
C LYS A 223 36.09 -26.15 -11.15
N THR A 224 34.80 -26.11 -11.47
CA THR A 224 34.11 -24.85 -11.78
C THR A 224 33.71 -24.15 -10.48
N VAL A 225 33.90 -22.83 -10.40
CA VAL A 225 33.49 -22.04 -9.24
C VAL A 225 32.35 -21.13 -9.66
N GLU A 226 31.20 -21.28 -9.02
CA GLU A 226 30.06 -20.39 -9.17
C GLU A 226 30.08 -19.27 -8.14
N ARG A 227 29.55 -18.10 -8.48
CA ARG A 227 29.49 -16.98 -7.53
C ARG A 227 28.53 -17.32 -6.39
N ALA A 228 29.02 -17.20 -5.17
CA ALA A 228 28.24 -17.36 -3.96
C ALA A 228 27.60 -16.03 -3.54
N GLY A 229 26.35 -16.12 -3.10
CA GLY A 229 25.67 -15.03 -2.39
C GLY A 229 25.92 -15.10 -0.88
N LEU A 230 25.14 -14.34 -0.11
CA LEU A 230 25.10 -14.48 1.34
C LEU A 230 24.23 -15.68 1.72
N TYR A 231 24.84 -16.68 2.35
CA TYR A 231 24.17 -17.81 2.99
C TYR A 231 23.77 -17.43 4.40
N ILE A 232 22.58 -17.82 4.81
CA ILE A 232 22.09 -17.63 6.17
C ILE A 232 21.87 -18.99 6.78
N ASP A 233 22.36 -19.17 8.01
CA ASP A 233 22.15 -20.38 8.78
C ASP A 233 20.65 -20.54 9.09
N VAL A 234 20.10 -21.71 8.77
CA VAL A 234 18.64 -21.95 8.87
C VAL A 234 18.19 -22.01 10.33
N ASP A 235 19.03 -22.54 11.21
CA ASP A 235 18.75 -22.66 12.64
C ASP A 235 19.06 -21.35 13.38
N HIS A 236 20.05 -20.61 12.87
CA HIS A 236 20.56 -19.38 13.46
C HIS A 236 20.54 -18.24 12.44
N GLY A 237 19.34 -17.78 12.04
CA GLY A 237 19.13 -16.80 10.96
C GLY A 237 19.79 -15.42 11.09
N PHE A 238 20.58 -15.19 12.13
CA PHE A 238 21.46 -14.02 12.31
C PHE A 238 22.93 -14.30 11.96
N LEU A 239 23.31 -15.57 11.76
CA LEU A 239 24.59 -15.98 11.23
C LEU A 239 24.48 -16.08 9.71
N GLY A 240 25.42 -15.46 9.02
CA GLY A 240 25.52 -15.60 7.58
C GLY A 240 26.96 -15.44 7.12
N ALA A 241 27.27 -16.13 6.03
CA ALA A 241 28.57 -16.08 5.38
C ALA A 241 28.35 -15.85 3.89
N SER A 242 29.22 -15.05 3.28
CA SER A 242 29.28 -14.91 1.82
C SER A 242 30.60 -15.54 1.39
N PRO A 243 30.63 -16.85 1.09
CA PRO A 243 31.81 -17.49 0.51
C PRO A 243 32.22 -16.76 -0.77
N ASP A 244 33.50 -16.85 -1.13
CA ASP A 244 34.00 -16.25 -2.37
C ASP A 244 33.45 -16.99 -3.61
N GLY A 245 33.11 -18.27 -3.47
CA GLY A 245 32.44 -19.06 -4.51
C GLY A 245 32.05 -20.46 -4.03
N ASN A 246 31.12 -21.09 -4.75
CA ASN A 246 30.74 -22.49 -4.57
C ASN A 246 31.42 -23.36 -5.61
N ILE A 247 31.81 -24.56 -5.22
CA ILE A 247 32.48 -25.55 -6.07
C ILE A 247 31.51 -26.69 -6.37
#